data_AF-A0ABD5KFB9-F1
#
_entry.id   AF-A0ABD5KFB9-F1
#
_cell.length_a   1.000
_cell.length_b   1.000
_cell.length_c   1.000
_cell.angle_alpha   90.00
_cell.angle_beta   90.00
_cell.angle_gamma   90.00
#
_symmetry.space_group_name_H-M   'P 1'
#
loop_
_entity.id
_entity.type
_entity.pdbx_description
1 polymer ?
#
loop_
_entity_poly.entity_id
_entity_poly.type
_entity_poly.pdbx_seq_one_letter_code
_entity_poly.pdbx_strand_id
1 'polypeptide(L)'
;MDKYKIKVKTRKNVLSLVAAATLLIYVGLIFYRGGLPDLPGFIKGFHTGAFIGVEVAVAFFLVRYIKASNNEAELKKQYIEENDERSVMILQRAGTLSTAIILIGLGIASVIAGFFNPLIFYTLLTCLLFVLIVFFALWMYYARKI
;
A
#
# COMPACT_ATOMS: atom_id res chain seq x y z
N MET A 1 -0.33 -1.15 -28.10
CA MET A 1 -1.28 -0.53 -27.15
C MET A 1 -2.22 -1.55 -26.50
N ASP A 2 -2.61 -2.63 -27.19
CA ASP A 2 -3.57 -3.61 -26.65
C ASP A 2 -3.10 -4.31 -25.37
N LYS A 3 -1.82 -4.70 -25.29
CA LYS A 3 -1.22 -5.26 -24.07
C LYS A 3 -1.37 -4.32 -22.87
N TYR A 4 -1.20 -3.02 -23.08
CA TYR A 4 -1.34 -2.02 -22.02
C TYR A 4 -2.82 -1.80 -21.63
N LYS A 5 -3.74 -1.84 -22.61
CA LYS A 5 -5.19 -1.80 -22.35
C LYS A 5 -5.63 -2.95 -21.45
N ILE A 6 -5.16 -4.17 -21.73
CA ILE A 6 -5.39 -5.35 -20.88
C ILE A 6 -4.81 -5.13 -19.48
N LYS A 7 -3.57 -4.64 -19.38
CA LYS A 7 -2.91 -4.32 -18.10
C LYS A 7 -3.75 -3.35 -17.25
N VAL A 8 -4.24 -2.25 -17.84
CA VAL A 8 -5.09 -1.25 -17.14
C VAL A 8 -6.42 -1.87 -16.71
N LYS A 9 -7.06 -2.69 -17.55
CA LYS A 9 -8.30 -3.39 -17.19
C LYS A 9 -8.09 -4.36 -16.03
N THR A 10 -7.01 -5.12 -16.02
CA THR A 10 -6.65 -6.01 -14.91
C THR A 10 -6.39 -5.23 -13.62
N ARG A 11 -5.61 -4.15 -13.69
CA ARG A 11 -5.36 -3.26 -12.53
C ARG A 11 -6.65 -2.68 -11.96
N LYS A 12 -7.56 -2.22 -12.82
CA LYS A 12 -8.89 -1.75 -12.41
C LYS A 12 -9.65 -2.82 -11.65
N ASN A 13 -9.72 -4.04 -12.19
CA ASN A 13 -10.47 -5.15 -11.59
C ASN A 13 -9.88 -5.61 -10.26
N VAL A 14 -8.54 -5.72 -10.19
CA VAL A 14 -7.84 -6.06 -8.94
C VAL A 14 -8.07 -4.97 -7.90
N LEU A 15 -7.93 -3.69 -8.27
CA LEU A 15 -8.14 -2.58 -7.35
C LEU A 15 -9.59 -2.52 -6.87
N SER A 16 -10.57 -2.76 -7.74
CA SER A 16 -11.98 -2.81 -7.33
C SER A 16 -12.28 -3.99 -6.40
N LEU A 17 -11.63 -5.15 -6.61
CA LEU A 17 -11.79 -6.30 -5.74
C LEU A 17 -11.20 -6.02 -4.35
N VAL A 18 -10.00 -5.44 -4.30
CA VAL A 18 -9.34 -5.04 -3.05
C VAL A 18 -10.21 -4.01 -2.32
N ALA A 19 -10.72 -2.99 -3.00
CA ALA A 19 -11.61 -1.97 -2.42
C ALA A 19 -12.89 -2.58 -1.82
N ALA A 20 -13.54 -3.48 -2.56
CA ALA A 20 -14.74 -4.15 -2.07
C ALA A 20 -14.42 -5.04 -0.85
N ALA A 21 -13.31 -5.76 -0.87
CA ALA A 21 -12.89 -6.59 0.25
C ALA A 21 -12.56 -5.74 1.49
N THR A 22 -11.82 -4.64 1.36
CA THR A 22 -11.48 -3.75 2.47
C THR A 22 -12.73 -3.11 3.07
N LEU A 23 -13.66 -2.66 2.23
CA LEU A 23 -14.93 -2.10 2.68
C LEU A 23 -15.78 -3.13 3.44
N LEU A 24 -15.92 -4.36 2.90
CA LEU A 24 -16.69 -5.41 3.55
C LEU A 24 -16.08 -5.81 4.90
N ILE A 25 -14.76 -5.92 4.99
CA ILE A 25 -14.06 -6.20 6.25
C ILE A 25 -14.32 -5.07 7.25
N TYR A 26 -14.16 -3.82 6.84
CA TYR A 26 -14.34 -2.67 7.73
C TYR A 26 -15.78 -2.55 8.24
N VAL A 27 -16.77 -2.70 7.35
CA VAL A 27 -18.19 -2.72 7.71
C VAL A 27 -18.51 -3.89 8.64
N GLY A 28 -17.98 -5.08 8.36
CA GLY A 28 -18.13 -6.25 9.23
C GLY A 28 -17.58 -6.02 10.64
N LEU A 29 -16.41 -5.37 10.75
CA LEU A 29 -15.81 -5.02 12.04
C LEU A 29 -16.62 -3.95 12.80
N ILE A 30 -17.28 -3.04 12.10
CA ILE A 30 -18.21 -2.07 12.71
C ILE A 30 -19.46 -2.78 13.23
N PHE A 31 -20.06 -3.69 12.45
CA PHE A 31 -21.21 -4.46 12.91
C PHE A 31 -20.87 -5.35 14.11
N TYR A 32 -19.67 -5.94 14.13
CA TYR A 32 -19.18 -6.77 15.24
C TYR A 32 -18.56 -5.95 16.38
N ARG A 33 -18.73 -4.62 16.40
CA ARG A 33 -18.03 -3.74 17.36
C ARG A 33 -18.30 -4.09 18.83
N GLY A 34 -19.49 -4.58 19.16
CA GLY A 34 -19.85 -5.01 20.52
C GLY A 34 -19.07 -6.22 21.03
N GLY A 35 -18.47 -7.02 20.16
CA GLY A 35 -17.62 -8.16 20.50
C GLY A 35 -16.12 -7.87 20.50
N LEU A 36 -15.71 -6.62 20.27
CA LEU A 36 -14.31 -6.20 20.20
C LEU A 36 -13.90 -5.43 21.46
N PRO A 37 -12.60 -5.44 21.84
CA PRO A 37 -12.10 -4.63 22.94
C PRO A 37 -12.43 -3.15 22.76
N ASP A 38 -12.77 -2.48 23.87
CA ASP A 38 -12.98 -1.04 23.82
C ASP A 38 -11.64 -0.32 23.61
N LEU A 39 -11.67 0.70 22.76
CA LEU A 39 -10.48 1.45 22.35
C LEU A 39 -10.62 2.90 22.81
N PRO A 40 -9.51 3.61 23.06
CA PRO A 40 -9.53 5.06 23.22
C PRO A 40 -10.22 5.75 22.03
N GLY A 41 -10.98 6.81 22.30
CA GLY A 41 -11.73 7.55 21.28
C GLY A 41 -10.85 8.03 20.11
N PHE A 42 -9.62 8.46 20.41
CA PHE A 42 -8.64 8.82 19.39
C PHE A 42 -8.34 7.67 18.41
N ILE A 43 -8.12 6.45 18.90
CA ILE A 43 -7.82 5.28 18.06
C ILE A 43 -9.02 4.94 17.17
N LYS A 44 -10.25 5.03 17.71
CA LYS A 44 -11.48 4.84 16.90
C LYS A 44 -11.58 5.89 15.78
N GLY A 45 -11.33 7.16 16.12
CA GLY A 45 -11.31 8.25 15.15
C GLY A 45 -10.24 8.07 14.08
N PHE A 46 -9.02 7.67 14.48
CA PHE A 46 -7.92 7.37 13.57
C PHE A 46 -8.26 6.22 12.62
N HIS A 47 -8.82 5.11 13.10
CA HIS A 47 -9.24 3.99 12.24
C HIS A 47 -10.22 4.46 11.15
N THR A 48 -11.20 5.27 11.53
CA THR A 48 -12.22 5.80 10.60
C THR A 48 -11.59 6.75 9.59
N GLY A 49 -10.79 7.71 10.07
CA GLY A 49 -10.10 8.66 9.20
C GLY A 49 -9.11 8.00 8.24
N ALA A 50 -8.31 7.04 8.73
CA ALA A 50 -7.37 6.28 7.92
C ALA A 50 -8.09 5.44 6.86
N PHE A 51 -9.18 4.77 7.23
CA PHE A 51 -10.01 4.02 6.29
C PHE A 51 -10.57 4.93 5.18
N ILE A 52 -11.17 6.06 5.54
CA ILE A 52 -11.68 7.04 4.56
C ILE A 52 -10.55 7.54 3.65
N GLY A 53 -9.39 7.87 4.22
CA GLY A 53 -8.24 8.35 3.45
C GLY A 53 -7.76 7.32 2.41
N VAL A 54 -7.69 6.04 2.80
CA VAL A 54 -7.35 4.94 1.88
C VAL A 54 -8.41 4.78 0.79
N GLU A 55 -9.70 4.79 1.14
CA GLU A 55 -10.79 4.65 0.17
C GLU A 55 -10.82 5.81 -0.83
N VAL A 56 -10.54 7.05 -0.38
CA VAL A 56 -10.40 8.21 -1.29
C VAL A 56 -9.24 8.02 -2.27
N ALA A 57 -8.09 7.54 -1.80
CA ALA A 57 -6.94 7.26 -2.67
C ALA A 57 -7.27 6.16 -3.69
N VAL A 58 -7.91 5.07 -3.24
CA VAL A 58 -8.37 3.97 -4.10
C VAL A 58 -9.35 4.47 -5.15
N ALA A 59 -10.34 5.28 -4.76
CA ALA A 59 -11.32 5.89 -5.67
C ALA A 59 -10.62 6.76 -6.73
N PHE A 60 -9.64 7.58 -6.34
CA PHE A 60 -8.86 8.39 -7.26
C PHE A 60 -8.19 7.53 -8.36
N PHE A 61 -7.51 6.45 -7.98
CA PHE A 61 -6.88 5.53 -8.94
C PHE A 61 -7.91 4.78 -9.80
N LEU A 62 -9.03 4.34 -9.22
CA LEU A 62 -10.11 3.70 -9.97
C LEU A 62 -10.68 4.62 -11.05
N VAL A 63 -10.95 5.88 -10.72
CA VAL A 63 -11.41 6.87 -11.71
C VAL A 63 -10.41 7.03 -12.84
N ARG A 64 -9.10 7.11 -12.53
CA ARG A 64 -8.04 7.16 -13.56
C ARG A 64 -8.06 5.94 -14.46
N TYR A 65 -8.21 4.73 -13.91
CA TYR A 65 -8.25 3.50 -14.72
C TYR A 65 -9.53 3.36 -15.54
N ILE A 66 -10.68 3.80 -15.03
CA ILE A 66 -11.94 3.81 -15.77
C ILE A 66 -11.85 4.77 -16.95
N LYS A 67 -11.33 5.99 -16.73
CA LYS A 67 -11.11 6.97 -17.81
C LYS A 67 -10.18 6.41 -18.89
N ALA A 68 -9.04 5.84 -18.49
CA ALA A 68 -8.11 5.23 -19.44
C ALA A 68 -8.67 3.97 -20.14
N SER A 69 -9.55 3.19 -19.49
CA SER A 69 -10.15 2.03 -20.17
C SER A 69 -11.16 2.42 -21.25
N ASN A 70 -11.77 3.60 -21.11
CA ASN A 70 -12.86 4.07 -21.98
C ASN A 70 -12.42 5.11 -23.02
N ASN A 71 -11.25 5.74 -22.84
CA ASN A 71 -10.73 6.78 -23.72
C ASN A 71 -9.28 6.49 -24.14
N GLU A 72 -9.05 6.36 -25.45
CA GLU A 72 -7.72 6.07 -26.01
C GLU A 72 -6.70 7.18 -25.78
N ALA A 73 -7.12 8.45 -25.77
CA ALA A 73 -6.23 9.57 -25.48
C ALA A 73 -5.72 9.52 -24.03
N GLU A 74 -6.61 9.21 -23.07
CA GLU A 74 -6.25 9.02 -21.66
C GLU A 74 -5.38 7.77 -21.46
N LEU A 75 -5.66 6.68 -22.17
CA LEU A 75 -4.83 5.48 -22.14
C LEU A 75 -3.41 5.78 -22.65
N LYS A 76 -3.29 6.52 -23.75
CA LYS A 76 -2.01 6.92 -24.33
C LYS A 76 -1.26 7.87 -23.40
N LYS A 77 -1.95 8.83 -22.78
CA LYS A 77 -1.37 9.74 -21.79
C LYS A 77 -0.78 8.98 -20.60
N GLN A 78 -1.55 8.07 -19.99
CA GLN A 78 -1.06 7.24 -18.89
C GLN A 78 0.10 6.33 -19.32
N TYR A 79 0.07 5.80 -20.53
CA TYR A 79 1.19 5.02 -21.07
C TYR A 79 2.47 5.84 -21.16
N ILE A 80 2.40 7.08 -21.66
CA ILE A 80 3.56 7.97 -21.76
C ILE A 80 4.08 8.32 -20.37
N GLU A 81 3.20 8.67 -19.43
CA GLU A 81 3.56 8.96 -18.04
C GLU A 81 4.25 7.75 -17.36
N GLU A 82 3.77 6.52 -17.59
CA GLU A 82 4.36 5.31 -17.01
C GLU A 82 5.74 4.94 -17.57
N ASN A 83 6.04 5.35 -18.81
CA ASN A 83 7.31 5.03 -19.49
C ASN A 83 8.29 6.21 -19.51
N ASP A 84 7.99 7.32 -18.85
CA ASP A 84 8.93 8.41 -18.67
C ASP A 84 10.11 7.95 -17.81
N GLU A 85 11.29 7.86 -18.44
CA GLU A 85 12.53 7.42 -17.83
C GLU A 85 12.89 8.23 -16.58
N ARG A 86 12.62 9.54 -16.58
CA ARG A 86 12.92 10.42 -15.44
C ARG A 86 12.05 10.05 -14.26
N SER A 87 10.75 9.88 -14.48
CA SER A 87 9.78 9.53 -13.46
C SER A 87 10.08 8.15 -12.85
N VAL A 88 10.43 7.18 -13.70
CA VAL A 88 10.88 5.84 -13.27
C VAL A 88 12.15 5.92 -12.42
N MET A 89 13.15 6.69 -12.85
CA MET A 89 14.41 6.84 -12.12
C MET A 89 14.21 7.50 -10.74
N ILE A 90 13.38 8.54 -10.66
CA ILE A 90 13.06 9.20 -9.38
C ILE A 90 12.40 8.19 -8.43
N LEU A 91 11.40 7.45 -8.91
CA LEU A 91 10.69 6.47 -8.10
C LEU A 91 11.61 5.34 -7.62
N GLN A 92 12.50 4.84 -8.47
CA GLN A 92 13.48 3.82 -8.10
C GLN A 92 14.44 4.32 -7.03
N ARG A 93 15.01 5.52 -7.19
CA ARG A 93 15.93 6.10 -6.19
C ARG A 93 15.23 6.38 -4.87
N ALA A 94 14.02 6.95 -4.93
CA ALA A 94 13.20 7.20 -3.75
C ALA A 94 12.83 5.89 -3.05
N GLY A 95 12.45 4.85 -3.80
CA GLY A 95 12.11 3.53 -3.28
C GLY A 95 13.28 2.85 -2.56
N THR A 96 14.48 2.87 -3.16
CA THR A 96 15.68 2.30 -2.56
C THR A 96 16.06 3.02 -1.27
N LEU A 97 16.14 4.36 -1.31
CA LEU A 97 16.54 5.15 -0.14
C LEU A 97 15.49 5.06 0.99
N SER A 98 14.20 5.17 0.65
CA SER A 98 13.13 5.09 1.64
C SER A 98 13.08 3.72 2.33
N THR A 99 13.29 2.63 1.60
CA THR A 99 13.35 1.27 2.19
C THR A 99 14.48 1.16 3.21
N ALA A 100 15.67 1.70 2.88
CA ALA A 100 16.80 1.71 3.82
C ALA A 100 16.50 2.55 5.08
N ILE A 101 15.92 3.75 4.90
CA ILE A 101 15.54 4.62 6.03
C ILE A 101 14.48 3.95 6.91
N ILE A 102 13.48 3.29 6.33
CA ILE A 102 12.43 2.58 7.07
C ILE A 102 13.02 1.44 7.90
N LEU A 103 13.91 0.63 7.31
CA LEU A 103 14.56 -0.48 8.02
C LEU A 103 15.41 0.00 9.20
N ILE A 104 16.23 1.03 8.98
CA ILE A 104 17.05 1.64 10.03
C ILE A 104 16.17 2.27 11.11
N GLY A 105 15.15 3.03 10.71
CA GLY A 105 14.22 3.69 11.60
C GLY A 105 13.44 2.72 12.48
N LEU A 106 12.90 1.65 11.89
CA LEU A 106 12.24 0.57 12.65
C LEU A 106 13.22 -0.16 13.58
N GLY A 107 14.48 -0.35 13.16
CA GLY A 107 15.49 -1.00 14.00
C GLY A 107 15.82 -0.17 15.24
N ILE A 108 16.12 1.12 15.05
CA ILE A 108 16.38 2.06 16.15
C ILE A 108 15.15 2.17 17.06
N ALA A 109 13.95 2.35 16.48
CA ALA A 109 12.72 2.45 17.25
C ALA A 109 12.45 1.18 18.06
N SER A 110 12.72 -0.01 17.51
CA SER A 110 12.60 -1.27 18.23
C SER A 110 13.55 -1.32 19.43
N VAL A 111 14.84 -1.02 19.23
CA VAL A 111 15.83 -1.00 20.31
C VAL A 111 15.41 -0.06 21.44
N ILE A 112 15.00 1.16 21.10
CA ILE A 112 14.52 2.15 22.08
C ILE A 112 13.28 1.59 22.81
N ALA A 113 12.28 1.09 22.08
CA ALA A 113 11.05 0.54 22.67
C ALA A 113 11.32 -0.65 23.62
N GLY A 114 12.35 -1.45 23.35
CA GLY A 114 12.76 -2.58 24.20
C GLY A 114 13.11 -2.19 25.62
N PHE A 115 13.57 -0.95 25.86
CA PHE A 115 13.84 -0.44 27.20
C PHE A 115 12.57 -0.06 27.98
N PHE A 116 11.47 0.26 27.29
CA PHE A 116 10.27 0.79 27.92
C PHE A 116 9.12 -0.22 27.98
N ASN A 117 8.90 -0.99 26.92
CA ASN A 117 7.77 -1.90 26.84
C ASN A 117 8.03 -3.08 25.87
N PRO A 118 8.02 -4.34 26.35
CA PRO A 118 8.27 -5.50 25.51
C PRO A 118 7.22 -5.71 24.40
N LEU A 119 5.96 -5.34 24.63
CA LEU A 119 4.90 -5.47 23.63
C LEU A 119 5.13 -4.50 22.45
N ILE A 120 5.55 -3.27 22.74
CA ILE A 120 5.90 -2.29 21.68
C ILE A 120 7.14 -2.78 20.92
N PHE A 121 8.14 -3.31 21.62
CA PHE A 121 9.32 -3.93 20.99
C PHE A 121 8.94 -5.03 20.01
N TYR A 122 8.16 -6.04 20.45
CA TYR A 122 7.79 -7.15 19.57
C TYR A 122 6.92 -6.70 18.39
N THR A 123 6.07 -5.68 18.59
CA THR A 123 5.26 -5.11 17.49
C THR A 123 6.17 -4.47 16.43
N LEU A 124 7.10 -3.61 16.82
CA LEU A 124 8.04 -2.96 15.91
C LEU A 124 9.00 -3.96 15.25
N LEU A 125 9.48 -4.96 16.01
CA LEU A 125 10.31 -6.03 15.48
C LEU A 125 9.56 -6.85 14.42
N THR A 126 8.28 -7.16 14.65
CA THR A 126 7.45 -7.88 13.67
C THR A 126 7.27 -7.05 12.40
N CYS A 127 7.03 -5.74 12.52
CA CYS A 127 6.98 -4.84 11.36
C CYS A 127 8.31 -4.82 10.59
N LEU A 128 9.45 -4.74 11.30
CA LEU A 128 10.78 -4.77 10.69
C LEU A 128 11.01 -6.08 9.91
N LEU A 129 10.73 -7.22 10.54
CA LEU A 129 10.89 -8.53 9.92
C LEU A 129 9.98 -8.69 8.71
N PHE A 130 8.74 -8.21 8.79
CA PHE A 130 7.83 -8.21 7.65
C PHE A 130 8.40 -7.43 6.46
N VAL A 131 8.91 -6.22 6.68
CA VAL A 131 9.52 -5.39 5.62
C VAL A 131 10.74 -6.12 5.01
N LEU A 132 11.58 -6.76 5.84
CA LEU A 132 12.71 -7.56 5.36
C LEU A 132 12.25 -8.75 4.51
N ILE A 133 11.25 -9.51 4.97
CA ILE A 133 10.72 -10.66 4.22
C ILE A 133 10.19 -10.22 2.86
N VAL A 134 9.40 -9.14 2.82
CA VAL A 134 8.88 -8.57 1.56
C VAL A 134 10.02 -8.12 0.66
N PHE A 135 11.01 -7.41 1.21
CA PHE A 135 12.18 -6.97 0.45
C PHE A 135 12.94 -8.14 -0.18
N PHE A 136 13.27 -9.17 0.60
CA PHE A 136 13.99 -10.34 0.10
C PHE A 136 13.16 -11.17 -0.89
N ALA A 137 11.85 -11.32 -0.67
CA ALA A 137 10.96 -12.01 -1.59
C ALA A 137 10.91 -11.30 -2.94
N LEU A 138 10.77 -9.96 -2.94
CA LEU A 138 10.78 -9.16 -4.17
C LEU A 138 12.15 -9.16 -4.84
N TRP A 139 13.23 -9.01 -4.07
CA TRP A 139 14.59 -9.09 -4.57
C TRP A 139 14.84 -10.43 -5.28
N MET A 140 14.46 -11.54 -4.66
CA MET A 140 14.59 -12.87 -5.26
C MET A 140 13.72 -13.04 -6.51
N TYR A 141 12.48 -12.52 -6.51
CA TYR A 141 11.61 -12.55 -7.69
C TYR A 141 12.24 -11.79 -8.86
N TYR A 142 12.75 -10.58 -8.62
CA TYR A 142 13.34 -9.76 -9.68
C TYR A 142 14.72 -10.26 -10.11
N ALA A 143 15.55 -10.77 -9.20
CA ALA A 143 16.85 -11.36 -9.53
C ALA A 143 16.75 -12.63 -10.40
N ARG A 144 15.58 -13.28 -10.44
CA ARG A 144 15.31 -14.40 -11.35
C ARG A 144 14.72 -13.96 -12.70
N LYS A 145 14.17 -12.76 -12.76
CA LYS A 145 13.41 -12.24 -13.90
C LYS A 145 14.22 -11.28 -14.77
N ILE A 146 15.15 -10.57 -14.15
CA ILE A 146 16.16 -9.71 -14.77
C ILE A 146 17.42 -10.54 -14.97
#